data_AF-A0AAU2HXI6-F1
#
_entry.id   AF-A0AAU2HXI6-F1
#
_cell.length_a   1.000
_cell.length_b   1.000
_cell.length_c   1.000
_cell.angle_alpha   90.00
_cell.angle_beta   90.00
_cell.angle_gamma   90.00
#
_symmetry.space_group_name_H-M   'P 1'
#
loop_
_entity.id
_entity.type
_entity.pdbx_description
1 polymer ?
#
loop_
_entity_poly.entity_id
_entity_poly.type
_entity_poly.pdbx_seq_one_letter_code
_entity_poly.pdbx_strand_id
1 'polypeptide(L)' 'MPAPRQYPDGLRERAIREVQASGRPVAHVAKDLGIHKEAPRGWVHQAEALNGSFKATKLGAAQTAG' A
#
# COMPACT_ATOMS: atom_id res chain seq x y z
N MET A 1 -12.58 23.08 14.21
CA MET A 1 -12.76 21.62 14.03
C MET A 1 -11.38 20.98 14.00
N PRO A 2 -11.02 20.06 14.91
CA PRO A 2 -9.75 19.35 14.75
C PRO A 2 -9.84 18.50 13.48
N ALA A 3 -8.89 18.69 12.56
CA ALA A 3 -8.81 17.92 11.33
C ALA A 3 -8.91 16.43 11.66
N PRO A 4 -9.66 15.65 10.86
CA PRO A 4 -9.72 14.20 11.07
C PRO A 4 -8.28 13.70 11.06
N ARG A 5 -7.96 12.83 12.03
CA ARG A 5 -6.63 12.27 12.32
C ARG A 5 -6.15 11.33 11.19
N GLN A 6 -6.48 11.67 9.95
CA GLN A 6 -6.10 11.02 8.72
C GLN A 6 -4.60 11.23 8.58
N TYR A 7 -3.88 10.12 8.64
CA TYR A 7 -2.49 10.09 8.25
C TYR A 7 -2.36 10.70 6.85
N PRO A 8 -1.42 11.64 6.65
CA PRO A 8 -1.22 12.23 5.34
C PRO A 8 -0.88 11.13 4.33
N ASP A 9 -1.40 11.24 3.11
CA ASP A 9 -1.20 10.23 2.05
C ASP A 9 0.28 9.93 1.79
N GLY A 10 1.17 10.91 1.99
CA GLY A 10 2.62 10.71 1.90
C GLY A 10 3.18 9.68 2.91
N LEU A 11 2.58 9.55 4.10
CA LEU A 11 2.97 8.52 5.07
C LEU A 11 2.42 7.15 4.68
N ARG A 12 1.19 7.12 4.12
CA ARG A 12 0.57 5.92 3.58
C ARG A 12 1.36 5.36 2.40
N GLU A 13 1.68 6.20 1.42
CA GLU A 13 2.45 5.83 0.23
C GLU A 13 3.85 5.37 0.59
N ARG A 14 4.51 6.04 1.53
CA ARG A 14 5.82 5.62 2.03
C ARG A 14 5.77 4.24 2.67
N ALA A 15 4.79 3.99 3.54
CA ALA A 15 4.61 2.68 4.17
C ALA A 15 4.34 1.57 3.14
N ILE A 16 3.45 1.80 2.17
CA ILE A 16 3.15 0.83 1.10
C ILE A 16 4.39 0.55 0.25
N ARG A 17 5.08 1.61 -0.18
CA ARG A 17 6.28 1.50 -1.02
C ARG A 17 7.39 0.75 -0.30
N GLU A 18 7.59 1.02 0.99
CA GLU A 18 8.62 0.35 1.78
C GLU A 18 8.33 -1.13 2.03
N VAL A 19 7.06 -1.48 2.29
CA VAL A 19 6.61 -2.88 2.40
C VAL A 19 6.79 -3.62 1.07
N GLN A 20 6.38 -3.02 -0.05
CA GLN A 20 6.51 -3.63 -1.37
C GLN A 20 7.96 -3.74 -1.84
N ALA A 21 8.78 -2.71 -1.59
CA ALA A 21 10.19 -2.69 -2.01
C ALA A 21 11.08 -3.59 -1.14
N SER A 22 10.86 -3.62 0.17
CA SER A 22 11.68 -4.41 1.10
C SER A 22 11.15 -5.83 1.32
N GLY A 23 9.91 -6.13 0.92
CA GLY A 23 9.23 -7.39 1.25
C GLY A 23 9.04 -7.61 2.76
N ARG A 24 9.22 -6.55 3.57
CA ARG A 24 9.20 -6.62 5.03
C ARG A 24 7.76 -6.58 5.54
N PRO A 25 7.44 -7.30 6.64
CA PRO A 25 6.10 -7.30 7.19
C PRO A 25 5.68 -5.90 7.64
N VAL A 26 4.39 -5.58 7.44
CA VAL A 26 3.77 -4.30 7.81
C VAL A 26 4.05 -3.87 9.25
N ALA A 27 4.17 -4.82 10.17
CA ALA A 27 4.45 -4.54 11.58
C ALA A 27 5.84 -3.92 11.80
N HIS A 28 6.82 -4.29 10.98
CA HIS A 28 8.17 -3.73 11.06
C HIS A 28 8.18 -2.28 10.55
N VAL A 29 7.53 -2.05 9.40
CA VAL A 29 7.41 -0.72 8.79
C VAL A 29 6.57 0.22 9.67
N ALA A 30 5.51 -0.30 10.31
CA ALA A 30 4.71 0.46 11.26
C ALA A 30 5.53 0.89 12.49
N LYS A 31 6.38 0.00 13.00
CA LYS A 31 7.24 0.26 14.14
C LYS A 31 8.33 1.30 13.82
N ASP A 32 8.87 1.25 12.61
CA ASP A 32 9.86 2.21 12.10
C ASP A 32 9.26 3.63 11.94
N LEU A 33 8.04 3.69 11.38
CA LEU A 33 7.30 4.94 11.16
C LEU A 33 6.58 5.46 12.42
N GLY A 34 6.65 4.74 13.55
CA GLY A 34 5.99 5.13 14.80
C GLY A 34 4.46 5.14 14.75
N ILE A 35 3.86 4.35 13.86
CA ILE A 35 2.40 4.27 13.64
C ILE A 35 1.82 2.94 14.11
N HIS A 36 0.53 2.97 14.45
CA HIS A 36 -0.18 1.76 14.86
C HIS A 36 -0.28 0.77 13.69
N LYS A 37 0.13 -0.48 13.90
CA LYS A 37 0.23 -1.54 12.86
C LYS A 37 -1.02 -1.77 12.03
N GLU A 38 -2.20 -1.44 12.55
CA GLU A 38 -3.48 -1.58 11.85
C GLU A 38 -3.65 -0.60 10.68
N ALA A 39 -3.11 0.63 10.79
CA ALA A 39 -3.21 1.62 9.73
C ALA A 39 -2.49 1.19 8.43
N PRO A 40 -1.18 0.84 8.46
CA PRO A 40 -0.48 0.37 7.27
C PRO A 40 -0.94 -1.00 6.80
N ARG A 41 -1.52 -1.84 7.68
CA ARG A 41 -2.13 -3.12 7.25
C ARG A 41 -3.30 -2.89 6.29
N GLY A 42 -4.20 -1.97 6.63
CA GLY A 42 -5.33 -1.61 5.77
C GLY A 42 -4.88 -0.96 4.46
N TRP A 43 -3.82 -0.15 4.50
CA TRP A 43 -3.26 0.48 3.31
C TRP A 43 -2.61 -0.50 2.34
N VAL A 44 -1.84 -1.47 2.86
CA VAL A 44 -1.21 -2.50 2.04
C VAL A 44 -2.28 -3.41 1.43
N HIS A 45 -3.29 -3.82 2.21
CA HIS A 45 -4.40 -4.62 1.67
C HIS A 45 -5.14 -3.88 0.53
N GLN A 46 -5.41 -2.57 0.70
CA GLN A 46 -5.97 -1.76 -0.38
C GLN A 46 -5.01 -1.61 -1.56
N ALA A 47 -3.72 -1.43 -1.31
CA ALA A 47 -2.72 -1.35 -2.39
C ALA A 47 -2.60 -2.66 -3.16
N GLU A 48 -2.72 -3.82 -2.50
CA GLU A 48 -2.72 -5.13 -3.15
C GLU A 48 -4.02 -5.35 -3.95
N ALA A 49 -5.17 -4.90 -3.43
CA ALA A 49 -6.44 -4.94 -4.18
C ALA A 49 -6.42 -4.01 -5.41
N LEU A 50 -5.90 -2.78 -5.25
CA LEU A 50 -5.70 -1.83 -6.34
C LEU A 50 -4.66 -2.34 -7.33
N ASN A 51 -3.56 -2.92 -6.87
CA ASN A 51 -2.53 -3.50 -7.74
C ASN A 51 -3.04 -4.77 -8.42
N GLY A 52 -3.92 -5.57 -7.80
CA GLY A 52 -4.62 -6.67 -8.45
C GLY A 52 -5.55 -6.19 -9.57
N SER A 53 -6.22 -5.05 -9.36
CA SER A 53 -7.06 -4.40 -10.37
C SER A 53 -6.23 -3.77 -11.50
N PHE A 54 -5.15 -3.05 -11.18
CA PHE A 54 -4.20 -2.49 -12.15
C PHE A 54 -3.43 -3.58 -12.89
N LYS A 55 -3.10 -4.71 -12.23
CA LYS A 55 -2.47 -5.87 -12.85
C LYS A 55 -3.48 -6.61 -13.72
N ALA A 56 -4.76 -6.71 -13.35
CA ALA A 56 -5.79 -7.22 -14.26
C ALA A 56 -5.97 -6.32 -15.50
N THR A 57 -5.92 -5.00 -15.34
CA THR A 57 -6.00 -4.04 -16.46
C THR A 57 -4.73 -4.00 -17.31
N LYS A 58 -3.54 -4.18 -16.70
CA LYS A 58 -2.26 -4.17 -17.42
C LYS A 58 -1.91 -5.56 -18.00
N LEU A 59 -2.38 -6.64 -17.40
CA LEU A 59 -2.24 -8.02 -17.89
C LEU A 59 -3.32 -8.37 -18.93
N GLY A 60 -4.45 -7.67 -18.93
CA GLY A 60 -5.43 -7.69 -20.04
C GLY A 60 -4.98 -6.93 -21.30
N ALA A 61 -3.92 -6.13 -21.22
CA ALA A 61 -3.36 -5.38 -22.36
C ALA A 61 -2.08 -6.02 -22.95
N ALA A 62 -1.66 -7.20 -22.45
CA ALA A 62 -0.48 -7.91 -22.95
C ALA A 62 -0.81 -9.31 -23.51
N GLN A 63 -2.07 -9.57 -23.89
CA GLN A 63 -2.51 -10.83 -24.51
C GLN A 63 -3.30 -10.53 -25.79
N THR A 64 -2.67 -9.84 -26.75
CA THR A 64 -3.07 -9.83 -28.17
C THR A 64 -1.83 -9.81 -29.05
N ALA A 65 -1.09 -10.92 -29.05
CA ALA A 65 -0.13 -11.25 -30.10
C ALA A 65 0.18 -12.74 -29.99
N GLY A 66 -0.30 -13.52 -30.96
CA GLY A 66 -0.07 -14.96 -31.08
C GLY A 66 -1.34 -15.74 -31.32
#